data_AF-A0A8H5M5S1-F1
#
_entry.id   AF-A0A8H5M5S1-F1
#
_cell.length_a   1.000
_cell.length_b   1.000
_cell.length_c   1.000
_cell.angle_alpha   90.00
_cell.angle_beta   90.00
_cell.angle_gamma   90.00
#
_symmetry.space_group_name_H-M   'P 1'
#
loop_
_entity.id
_entity.type
_entity.pdbx_description
1 polymer ?
#
loop_
_entity_poly.entity_id
_entity_poly.type
_entity_poly.pdbx_seq_one_letter_code
_entity_poly.pdbx_strand_id
1 'polypeptide(L)'
;MDASDDISYRAYTGEQDLPQVMDLVSSELSEPYVIYTFRYFLCQWPHLAFLAYSSRSPTPVGVIISKQSMHRHKYNRGYIAMLSVDKAFRKRGIGMYLYRHSSSSSQISYVRINPPFHQMMASALVRNSMEAMKEDGVDEIVLETEYDNHVALSLYESLGFIREKRLYRFYLNGKDAFRLILTVPPPPLLEHDSEDGSSSGGSTISGVVKRRGGLGPGTYRAIRVSPYSDEEDEDEYLSRR
;
A
#
# COMPACT_ATOMS: atom_id res chain seq x y z
N MET A 1 -13.52 19.27 -30.93
CA MET A 1 -12.49 19.72 -29.99
C MET A 1 -12.46 18.68 -28.88
N ASP A 2 -11.57 17.69 -28.99
CA ASP A 2 -11.39 16.68 -27.95
C ASP A 2 -10.66 17.32 -26.77
N ALA A 3 -11.40 17.69 -25.73
CA ALA A 3 -10.81 18.08 -24.46
C ALA A 3 -10.09 16.85 -23.89
N SER A 4 -8.76 16.94 -23.79
CA SER A 4 -7.93 15.94 -23.12
C SER A 4 -8.42 15.76 -21.68
N ASP A 5 -8.73 14.52 -21.29
CA ASP A 5 -9.19 14.17 -19.94
C ASP A 5 -8.04 14.24 -18.96
N ASP A 6 -7.70 15.43 -18.46
CA ASP A 6 -6.66 15.59 -17.46
C ASP A 6 -7.01 14.80 -16.19
N ILE A 7 -6.09 13.93 -15.75
CA ILE A 7 -6.19 13.19 -14.49
C ILE A 7 -5.18 13.77 -13.52
N SER A 8 -5.65 14.17 -12.35
CA SER A 8 -4.83 14.64 -11.24
C SER A 8 -4.86 13.66 -10.08
N TYR A 9 -3.76 13.58 -9.33
CA TYR A 9 -3.64 12.71 -8.17
C TYR A 9 -3.34 13.56 -6.94
N ARG A 10 -3.92 13.18 -5.80
CA ARG A 10 -3.57 13.77 -4.51
C ARG A 10 -3.65 12.72 -3.40
N ALA A 11 -2.89 12.93 -2.33
CA ALA A 11 -3.03 12.13 -1.13
C ALA A 11 -4.40 12.36 -0.45
N TYR A 12 -4.82 11.39 0.36
CA TYR A 12 -5.97 11.55 1.25
C TYR A 12 -5.69 12.66 2.26
N THR A 13 -6.67 13.56 2.45
CA THR A 13 -6.49 14.76 3.29
C THR A 13 -7.30 14.73 4.57
N GLY A 14 -8.29 13.87 4.68
CA GLY A 14 -9.13 13.77 5.87
C GLY A 14 -10.55 13.32 5.58
N GLU A 15 -11.36 13.35 6.63
CA GLU A 15 -12.69 12.75 6.70
C GLU A 15 -13.69 13.27 5.66
N GLN A 16 -13.46 14.45 5.09
CA GLN A 16 -14.23 15.02 3.98
C GLN A 16 -14.19 14.15 2.71
N ASP A 17 -13.12 13.38 2.53
CA ASP A 17 -12.93 12.50 1.39
C ASP A 17 -13.63 11.14 1.60
N LEU A 18 -13.86 10.77 2.86
CA LEU A 18 -14.29 9.43 3.26
C LEU A 18 -15.60 8.98 2.59
N PRO A 19 -16.68 9.78 2.51
CA PRO A 19 -17.91 9.35 1.85
C PRO A 19 -17.68 8.95 0.39
N GLN A 20 -16.92 9.77 -0.35
CA GLN A 20 -16.64 9.53 -1.77
C GLN A 20 -15.71 8.32 -1.98
N VAL A 21 -14.75 8.12 -1.07
CA VAL A 21 -13.89 6.93 -1.06
C VAL A 21 -14.71 5.66 -0.80
N MET A 22 -15.62 5.69 0.18
CA MET A 22 -16.49 4.56 0.51
C MET A 22 -17.42 4.21 -0.65
N ASP A 23 -18.03 5.20 -1.28
CA ASP A 23 -18.92 5.01 -2.43
C ASP A 23 -18.17 4.38 -3.63
N LEU A 24 -16.96 4.87 -3.92
CA LEU A 24 -16.14 4.35 -5.02
C LEU A 24 -15.60 2.93 -4.75
N VAL A 25 -15.26 2.61 -3.50
CA VAL A 25 -14.81 1.26 -3.14
C VAL A 25 -15.98 0.28 -3.17
N SER A 26 -17.12 0.65 -2.60
CA SER A 26 -18.30 -0.22 -2.50
C SER A 26 -18.96 -0.52 -3.84
N SER A 27 -18.78 0.35 -4.84
CA SER A 27 -19.30 0.13 -6.20
C SER A 27 -18.42 -0.79 -7.06
N GLU A 28 -17.18 -1.07 -6.62
CA GLU A 28 -16.19 -1.77 -7.43
C GLU A 28 -15.59 -3.02 -6.79
N LEU A 29 -15.53 -3.09 -5.46
CA LEU A 29 -15.07 -4.28 -4.74
C LEU A 29 -16.26 -5.10 -4.27
N SER A 30 -16.11 -6.42 -4.29
CA SER A 30 -17.11 -7.40 -3.88
C SER A 30 -17.27 -7.50 -2.36
N GLU A 31 -16.28 -7.04 -1.60
CA GLU A 31 -16.22 -7.16 -0.14
C GLU A 31 -16.94 -5.99 0.57
N PRO A 32 -17.86 -6.28 1.52
CA PRO A 32 -18.61 -5.27 2.25
C PRO A 32 -17.77 -4.67 3.38
N TYR A 33 -16.99 -3.64 3.07
CA TYR A 33 -16.20 -2.92 4.07
C TYR A 33 -17.08 -2.00 4.93
N VAL A 34 -16.96 -2.12 6.25
CA VAL A 34 -17.57 -1.18 7.20
C VAL A 34 -16.70 0.07 7.36
N ILE A 35 -17.31 1.21 7.73
CA ILE A 35 -16.62 2.51 7.91
C ILE A 35 -15.36 2.42 8.80
N TYR A 36 -15.37 1.56 9.81
CA TYR A 36 -14.23 1.37 10.72
C TYR A 36 -13.00 0.83 10.01
N THR A 37 -13.17 -0.01 8.99
CA THR A 37 -12.06 -0.52 8.18
C THR A 37 -11.38 0.62 7.43
N PHE A 38 -12.16 1.50 6.80
CA PHE A 38 -11.60 2.68 6.11
C PHE A 38 -10.85 3.58 7.08
N ARG A 39 -11.45 3.93 8.23
CA ARG A 39 -10.80 4.77 9.26
C ARG A 39 -9.53 4.15 9.81
N TYR A 40 -9.49 2.83 10.00
CA TYR A 40 -8.29 2.14 10.44
C TYR A 40 -7.11 2.45 9.50
N PHE A 41 -7.30 2.33 8.18
CA PHE A 41 -6.25 2.66 7.21
C PHE A 41 -6.00 4.16 7.10
N LEU A 42 -7.05 4.93 6.85
CA LEU A 42 -6.96 6.33 6.44
C LEU A 42 -6.52 7.27 7.57
N CYS A 43 -6.79 6.93 8.84
CA CYS A 43 -6.31 7.72 9.97
C CYS A 43 -4.83 7.42 10.30
N GLN A 44 -4.36 6.19 10.06
CA GLN A 44 -3.01 5.76 10.41
C GLN A 44 -2.00 6.00 9.28
N TRP A 45 -2.41 5.78 8.03
CA TRP A 45 -1.58 5.93 6.85
C TRP A 45 -2.22 6.82 5.77
N PRO A 46 -2.62 8.07 6.11
CA PRO A 46 -3.21 8.98 5.12
C PRO A 46 -2.25 9.28 3.95
N HIS A 47 -0.94 9.26 4.21
CA HIS A 47 0.12 9.48 3.22
C HIS A 47 0.30 8.31 2.24
N LEU A 48 -0.21 7.11 2.56
CA LEU A 48 -0.16 5.94 1.68
C LEU A 48 -1.45 5.74 0.87
N ALA A 49 -2.44 6.62 1.06
CA ALA A 49 -3.71 6.61 0.35
C ALA A 49 -3.76 7.74 -0.68
N PHE A 50 -4.08 7.41 -1.93
CA PHE A 50 -4.13 8.37 -3.03
C PHE A 50 -5.47 8.32 -3.75
N LEU A 51 -5.96 9.49 -4.15
CA LEU A 51 -7.18 9.69 -4.90
C LEU A 51 -6.83 10.25 -6.29
N ALA A 52 -7.49 9.74 -7.31
CA ALA A 52 -7.42 10.22 -8.69
C ALA A 52 -8.69 10.99 -9.04
N TYR A 53 -8.53 12.17 -9.64
CA TYR A 53 -9.62 13.05 -10.08
C TYR A 53 -9.51 13.28 -11.58
N SER A 54 -10.63 13.17 -12.28
CA SER A 54 -10.73 13.57 -13.68
C SER A 54 -11.30 14.99 -13.78
N SER A 55 -10.86 15.75 -14.77
CA SER A 55 -11.48 17.05 -15.11
C SER A 55 -12.99 16.96 -15.39
N ARG A 56 -13.52 15.77 -15.69
CA ARG A 56 -14.95 15.53 -15.93
C ARG A 56 -15.75 15.20 -14.67
N SER A 57 -15.10 14.97 -13.53
CA SER A 57 -15.76 14.50 -12.32
C SER A 57 -15.38 15.34 -11.11
N PRO A 58 -16.36 15.88 -10.36
CA PRO A 58 -16.07 16.55 -9.09
C PRO A 58 -15.69 15.56 -7.98
N THR A 59 -16.01 14.27 -8.15
CA THR A 59 -15.70 13.18 -7.22
C THR A 59 -14.49 12.36 -7.72
N PRO A 60 -13.75 11.69 -6.82
CA PRO A 60 -12.63 10.85 -7.22
C PRO A 60 -13.13 9.72 -8.13
N VAL A 61 -12.35 9.45 -9.17
CA VAL A 61 -12.57 8.37 -10.15
C VAL A 61 -11.63 7.19 -9.92
N GLY A 62 -10.71 7.31 -8.96
CA GLY A 62 -9.82 6.24 -8.54
C GLY A 62 -9.34 6.45 -7.11
N VAL A 63 -9.09 5.36 -6.40
CA VAL A 63 -8.53 5.37 -5.05
C VAL A 63 -7.65 4.14 -4.83
N ILE A 64 -6.52 4.35 -4.15
CA ILE A 64 -5.73 3.29 -3.54
C ILE A 64 -5.62 3.57 -2.04
N ILE A 65 -5.80 2.54 -1.24
CA ILE A 65 -5.65 2.58 0.22
C ILE A 65 -4.65 1.50 0.61
N SER A 66 -3.62 1.91 1.32
CA SER A 66 -2.53 1.05 1.72
C SER A 66 -2.12 1.29 3.17
N LYS A 67 -1.34 0.38 3.74
CA LYS A 67 -0.66 0.54 5.03
C LYS A 67 0.79 0.12 4.93
N GLN A 68 1.57 0.49 5.94
CA GLN A 68 2.93 -0.01 6.13
C GLN A 68 3.22 -0.19 7.62
N SER A 69 3.70 -1.37 8.00
CA SER A 69 4.00 -1.68 9.40
C SER A 69 5.07 -2.75 9.50
N MET A 70 5.75 -2.78 10.66
CA MET A 70 6.73 -3.81 10.96
C MET A 70 6.04 -5.16 11.14
N HIS A 71 6.34 -6.10 10.25
CA HIS A 71 5.81 -7.45 10.30
C HIS A 71 6.72 -8.35 11.13
N ARG A 72 6.14 -9.01 12.16
CA ARG A 72 6.85 -9.88 13.12
C ARG A 72 8.12 -9.26 13.73
N HIS A 73 8.16 -7.94 13.83
CA HIS A 73 9.35 -7.18 14.26
C HIS A 73 10.62 -7.44 13.43
N LYS A 74 10.50 -7.97 12.20
CA LYS A 74 11.64 -8.39 11.38
C LYS A 74 11.84 -7.55 10.13
N TYR A 75 10.76 -7.23 9.42
CA TYR A 75 10.82 -6.48 8.17
C TYR A 75 9.61 -5.56 8.03
N ASN A 76 9.81 -4.42 7.39
CA ASN A 76 8.83 -3.40 7.14
C ASN A 76 7.97 -3.79 5.93
N ARG A 77 6.73 -4.21 6.17
CA ARG A 77 5.84 -4.73 5.12
C ARG A 77 4.78 -3.69 4.76
N GLY A 78 4.73 -3.36 3.48
CA GLY A 78 3.66 -2.62 2.84
C GLY A 78 2.51 -3.55 2.47
N TYR A 79 1.28 -3.06 2.55
CA TYR A 79 0.08 -3.78 2.17
C TYR A 79 -0.85 -2.88 1.36
N ILE A 80 -1.17 -3.28 0.14
CA ILE A 80 -2.20 -2.61 -0.67
C ILE A 80 -3.54 -3.27 -0.33
N ALA A 81 -4.37 -2.57 0.44
CA ALA A 81 -5.61 -3.10 0.94
C ALA A 81 -6.75 -2.98 -0.07
N MET A 82 -6.83 -1.84 -0.75
CA MET A 82 -7.93 -1.54 -1.66
C MET A 82 -7.41 -0.76 -2.86
N LEU A 83 -7.81 -1.16 -4.06
CA LEU A 83 -7.62 -0.42 -5.30
C LEU A 83 -8.94 -0.40 -6.06
N SER A 84 -9.49 0.79 -6.28
CA SER A 84 -10.71 0.98 -7.07
C SER A 84 -10.50 2.08 -8.10
N VAL A 85 -11.06 1.87 -9.29
CA VAL A 85 -11.12 2.84 -10.39
C VAL A 85 -12.50 2.75 -11.00
N ASP A 86 -13.18 3.86 -11.20
CA ASP A 86 -14.50 3.92 -11.80
C ASP A 86 -14.51 3.27 -13.21
N LYS A 87 -15.50 2.40 -13.46
CA LYS A 87 -15.68 1.67 -14.73
C LYS A 87 -15.72 2.56 -15.96
N ALA A 88 -16.33 3.75 -15.89
CA ALA A 88 -16.40 4.71 -17.00
C ALA A 88 -15.00 5.19 -17.44
N PHE A 89 -14.04 5.03 -16.53
CA PHE A 89 -12.64 5.38 -16.70
C PHE A 89 -11.71 4.16 -16.79
N ARG A 90 -12.25 2.94 -16.96
CA ARG A 90 -11.46 1.72 -17.24
C ARG A 90 -11.29 1.52 -18.76
N LYS A 91 -10.15 0.95 -19.16
CA LYS A 91 -9.90 0.36 -20.49
C LYS A 91 -10.16 1.25 -21.73
N ARG A 92 -9.61 2.47 -21.76
CA ARG A 92 -9.33 3.16 -23.03
C ARG A 92 -7.82 3.07 -23.30
N GLY A 93 -7.39 2.21 -24.24
CA GLY A 93 -5.97 2.01 -24.64
C GLY A 93 -5.34 3.29 -25.24
N ILE A 94 -4.05 3.43 -25.55
CA ILE A 94 -2.85 2.57 -25.71
C ILE A 94 -1.63 3.46 -25.39
N GLY A 95 -0.58 2.98 -24.70
CA GLY A 95 0.79 3.53 -24.86
C GLY A 95 1.56 3.86 -23.56
N MET A 96 2.66 3.13 -23.34
CA MET A 96 3.63 3.25 -22.24
C MET A 96 4.59 4.44 -22.44
N TYR A 97 4.88 5.25 -21.40
CA TYR A 97 6.15 6.01 -21.12
C TYR A 97 5.90 7.05 -20.01
N LEU A 98 6.83 7.55 -19.18
CA LEU A 98 8.09 7.13 -18.57
C LEU A 98 8.28 8.08 -17.37
N TYR A 99 8.75 7.56 -16.23
CA TYR A 99 9.08 8.34 -15.04
C TYR A 99 10.56 8.74 -15.08
N ARG A 100 10.90 10.01 -14.79
CA ARG A 100 12.29 10.43 -14.61
C ARG A 100 12.46 11.25 -13.32
N HIS A 101 13.35 10.76 -12.46
CA HIS A 101 13.87 11.46 -11.28
C HIS A 101 14.51 12.81 -11.64
N SER A 102 14.54 13.72 -10.65
CA SER A 102 15.75 14.48 -10.39
C SER A 102 15.94 14.67 -8.89
N SER A 103 17.00 14.09 -8.36
CA SER A 103 17.56 14.43 -7.06
C SER A 103 17.96 15.91 -7.06
N SER A 104 17.80 16.55 -5.90
CA SER A 104 18.26 17.88 -5.48
C SER A 104 17.16 18.94 -5.30
N SER A 105 16.86 19.15 -4.01
CA SER A 105 16.39 20.39 -3.40
C SER A 105 14.96 20.88 -3.71
N SER A 106 14.09 20.66 -2.73
CA SER A 106 13.06 21.59 -2.25
C SER A 106 12.19 22.31 -3.29
N GLN A 107 11.20 21.59 -3.85
CA GLN A 107 9.84 22.09 -4.14
C GLN A 107 8.99 20.95 -4.73
N ILE A 108 7.87 20.60 -4.07
CA ILE A 108 6.87 19.67 -4.60
C ILE A 108 6.23 20.34 -5.83
N SER A 109 6.60 19.87 -7.02
CA SER A 109 6.06 20.37 -8.29
C SER A 109 5.23 19.27 -8.95
N TYR A 110 3.92 19.50 -9.06
CA TYR A 110 2.98 18.60 -9.74
C TYR A 110 3.38 18.46 -11.21
N VAL A 111 3.86 17.27 -11.61
CA VAL A 111 4.16 16.99 -13.02
C VAL A 111 2.87 16.58 -13.73
N ARG A 112 2.40 17.43 -14.65
CA ARG A 112 1.38 17.08 -15.64
C ARG A 112 1.97 16.05 -16.60
N ILE A 113 1.46 14.82 -16.56
CA ILE A 113 1.75 13.81 -17.58
C ILE A 113 0.46 13.61 -18.38
N ASN A 114 0.52 13.89 -19.67
CA ASN A 114 -0.56 13.66 -20.63
C ASN A 114 -0.21 12.43 -21.52
N PRO A 115 -0.58 11.19 -21.13
CA PRO A 115 -0.68 10.06 -22.07
C PRO A 115 -2.07 9.39 -22.00
N PRO A 116 -2.47 8.65 -23.04
CA PRO A 116 -3.87 8.23 -23.23
C PRO A 116 -4.29 7.06 -22.33
N PHE A 117 -5.49 7.07 -21.75
CA PHE A 117 -5.79 7.88 -20.55
C PHE A 117 -6.46 7.09 -19.41
N HIS A 118 -6.52 5.76 -19.46
CA HIS A 118 -7.47 5.04 -18.59
C HIS A 118 -6.93 3.73 -18.01
N GLN A 119 -6.04 3.02 -18.71
CA GLN A 119 -5.30 1.89 -18.12
C GLN A 119 -4.17 2.36 -17.18
N MET A 120 -3.71 3.60 -17.35
CA MET A 120 -2.60 4.17 -16.58
C MET A 120 -3.00 4.57 -15.16
N MET A 121 -4.29 4.79 -14.87
CA MET A 121 -4.70 5.31 -13.57
C MET A 121 -4.47 4.32 -12.43
N ALA A 122 -4.86 3.06 -12.63
CA ALA A 122 -4.61 2.00 -11.65
C ALA A 122 -3.10 1.80 -11.44
N SER A 123 -2.32 1.72 -12.53
CA SER A 123 -0.86 1.62 -12.45
C SER A 123 -0.23 2.82 -11.74
N ALA A 124 -0.71 4.04 -12.00
CA ALA A 124 -0.19 5.27 -11.39
C ALA A 124 -0.51 5.33 -9.89
N LEU A 125 -1.73 4.99 -9.48
CA LEU A 125 -2.09 4.89 -8.07
C LEU A 125 -1.21 3.88 -7.33
N VAL A 126 -1.02 2.69 -7.92
CA VAL A 126 -0.15 1.66 -7.35
C VAL A 126 1.30 2.15 -7.26
N ARG A 127 1.84 2.78 -8.31
CA ARG A 127 3.19 3.36 -8.31
C ARG A 127 3.36 4.43 -7.25
N ASN A 128 2.42 5.37 -7.11
CA ASN A 128 2.48 6.41 -6.10
C ASN A 128 2.50 5.82 -4.69
N SER A 129 1.67 4.81 -4.42
CA SER A 129 1.66 4.11 -3.13
C SER A 129 2.96 3.33 -2.89
N MET A 130 3.50 2.65 -3.91
CA MET A 130 4.79 1.96 -3.82
C MET A 130 5.96 2.91 -3.59
N GLU A 131 5.98 4.07 -4.25
CA GLU A 131 7.02 5.09 -4.08
C GLU A 131 6.98 5.65 -2.66
N ALA A 132 5.80 6.02 -2.16
CA ALA A 132 5.64 6.47 -0.77
C ALA A 132 6.11 5.39 0.23
N MET A 133 5.77 4.12 0.00
CA MET A 133 6.24 3.05 0.89
C MET A 133 7.77 2.85 0.86
N LYS A 134 8.38 3.00 -0.33
CA LYS A 134 9.84 2.91 -0.50
C LYS A 134 10.56 4.05 0.17
N GLU A 135 10.01 5.26 0.13
CA GLU A 135 10.53 6.42 0.88
C GLU A 135 10.52 6.15 2.39
N ASP A 136 9.52 5.41 2.89
CA ASP A 136 9.40 4.98 4.28
C ASP A 136 10.15 3.65 4.59
N GLY A 137 11.00 3.19 3.67
CA GLY A 137 11.88 2.03 3.88
C GLY A 137 11.16 0.69 3.94
N VAL A 138 10.18 0.46 3.06
CA VAL A 138 9.52 -0.84 2.92
C VAL A 138 10.48 -1.90 2.37
N ASP A 139 10.46 -3.09 2.95
CA ASP A 139 11.23 -4.25 2.49
C ASP A 139 10.45 -5.07 1.45
N GLU A 140 9.13 -5.12 1.59
CA GLU A 140 8.25 -5.83 0.66
C GLU A 140 6.82 -5.29 0.67
N ILE A 141 6.13 -5.43 -0.45
CA ILE A 141 4.74 -5.00 -0.62
C ILE A 141 3.90 -6.21 -1.00
N VAL A 142 2.81 -6.45 -0.28
CA VAL A 142 1.90 -7.57 -0.54
C VAL A 142 0.46 -7.11 -0.78
N LEU A 143 -0.30 -7.94 -1.48
CA LEU A 143 -1.74 -7.77 -1.69
C LEU A 143 -2.41 -9.10 -2.06
N GLU A 144 -3.73 -9.14 -1.95
CA GLU A 144 -4.55 -10.25 -2.46
C GLU A 144 -5.49 -9.79 -3.57
N THR A 145 -5.70 -10.64 -4.57
CA THR A 145 -6.72 -10.44 -5.60
C THR A 145 -7.42 -11.74 -5.96
N GLU A 146 -8.69 -11.67 -6.38
CA GLU A 146 -9.46 -12.85 -6.84
C GLU A 146 -8.69 -13.63 -7.91
N TYR A 147 -8.65 -14.95 -7.78
CA TYR A 147 -7.82 -15.81 -8.64
C TYR A 147 -8.16 -15.70 -10.14
N ASP A 148 -9.41 -15.32 -10.47
CA ASP A 148 -9.94 -15.13 -11.82
C ASP A 148 -9.92 -13.66 -12.28
N ASN A 149 -9.41 -12.73 -11.46
CA ASN A 149 -9.25 -11.33 -11.84
C ASN A 149 -8.00 -11.12 -12.71
N HIS A 150 -8.03 -11.63 -13.95
CA HIS A 150 -6.93 -11.54 -14.90
C HIS A 150 -6.46 -10.11 -15.19
N VAL A 151 -7.36 -9.12 -15.08
CA VAL A 151 -7.02 -7.70 -15.29
C VAL A 151 -6.14 -7.19 -14.15
N ALA A 152 -6.51 -7.45 -12.90
CA ALA A 152 -5.69 -7.07 -11.74
C ALA A 152 -4.38 -7.86 -11.70
N LEU A 153 -4.42 -9.17 -11.98
CA LEU A 153 -3.23 -10.01 -12.04
C LEU A 153 -2.21 -9.46 -13.06
N SER A 154 -2.65 -9.19 -14.29
CA SER A 154 -1.77 -8.63 -15.34
C SER A 154 -1.24 -7.25 -14.97
N LEU A 155 -2.06 -6.41 -14.32
CA LEU A 155 -1.63 -5.10 -13.82
C LEU A 155 -0.48 -5.25 -12.81
N TYR A 156 -0.67 -6.03 -11.75
CA TYR A 156 0.32 -6.16 -10.70
C TYR A 156 1.60 -6.88 -11.17
N GLU A 157 1.46 -7.91 -12.01
CA GLU A 157 2.59 -8.58 -12.65
C GLU A 157 3.44 -7.61 -13.50
N SER A 158 2.79 -6.70 -14.24
CA SER A 158 3.49 -5.66 -15.01
C SER A 158 4.25 -4.63 -14.14
N LEU A 159 3.90 -4.55 -12.85
CA LEU A 159 4.55 -3.68 -11.86
C LEU A 159 5.62 -4.42 -11.05
N GLY A 160 5.88 -5.70 -11.36
CA GLY A 160 6.93 -6.51 -10.74
C GLY A 160 6.45 -7.42 -9.60
N PHE A 161 5.15 -7.44 -9.30
CA PHE A 161 4.63 -8.39 -8.33
C PHE A 161 4.66 -9.81 -8.89
N ILE A 162 4.98 -10.78 -8.03
CA ILE A 162 4.93 -12.20 -8.34
C ILE A 162 3.87 -12.89 -7.49
N ARG A 163 3.31 -13.99 -7.97
CA ARG A 163 2.37 -14.82 -7.21
C ARG A 163 3.15 -15.62 -6.17
N GLU A 164 2.89 -15.37 -4.89
CA GLU A 164 3.50 -16.09 -3.78
C GLU A 164 2.76 -17.40 -3.49
N LYS A 165 1.46 -17.30 -3.23
CA LYS A 165 0.61 -18.44 -2.88
C LYS A 165 -0.85 -18.25 -3.32
N ARG A 166 -1.56 -19.36 -3.40
CA ARG A 166 -3.03 -19.39 -3.58
C ARG A 166 -3.69 -19.58 -2.22
N LEU A 167 -4.68 -18.76 -1.91
CA LEU A 167 -5.49 -18.81 -0.70
C LEU A 167 -6.86 -19.34 -1.09
N TYR A 168 -7.24 -20.52 -0.57
CA TYR A 168 -8.50 -21.16 -0.94
C TYR A 168 -9.67 -20.54 -0.17
N ARG A 169 -10.77 -20.23 -0.86
CA ARG A 169 -11.99 -19.63 -0.27
C ARG A 169 -11.69 -18.40 0.60
N PHE A 170 -10.78 -17.56 0.13
CA PHE A 170 -10.30 -16.38 0.85
C PHE A 170 -11.37 -15.28 0.95
N TYR A 171 -12.11 -15.05 -0.13
CA TYR A 171 -13.17 -14.03 -0.17
C TYR A 171 -14.49 -14.57 0.39
N LEU A 172 -15.36 -13.69 0.90
CA LEU A 172 -16.64 -14.06 1.50
C LEU A 172 -17.60 -14.74 0.51
N ASN A 173 -17.43 -14.45 -0.78
CA ASN A 173 -18.13 -15.12 -1.87
C ASN A 173 -17.64 -16.56 -2.13
N GLY A 174 -16.66 -17.06 -1.36
CA GLY A 174 -16.07 -18.38 -1.48
C GLY A 174 -15.01 -18.50 -2.57
N LYS A 175 -14.66 -17.42 -3.27
CA LYS A 175 -13.59 -17.43 -4.27
C LYS A 175 -12.22 -17.51 -3.62
N ASP A 176 -11.31 -18.15 -4.35
CA ASP A 176 -9.89 -18.15 -4.03
C ASP A 176 -9.24 -16.80 -4.34
N ALA A 177 -8.11 -16.55 -3.70
CA ALA A 177 -7.25 -15.42 -4.00
C ALA A 177 -5.82 -15.88 -4.36
N PHE A 178 -5.11 -15.06 -5.10
CA PHE A 178 -3.66 -15.09 -5.13
C PHE A 178 -3.11 -14.01 -4.19
N ARG A 179 -2.18 -14.39 -3.31
CA ARG A 179 -1.30 -13.44 -2.64
C ARG A 179 -0.17 -13.10 -3.58
N LEU A 180 0.00 -11.82 -3.86
CA LEU A 180 1.09 -11.28 -4.65
C LEU A 180 2.10 -10.56 -3.76
N ILE A 181 3.37 -10.61 -4.12
CA ILE A 181 4.46 -9.98 -3.40
C ILE A 181 5.41 -9.25 -4.36
N LEU A 182 5.89 -8.09 -3.94
CA LEU A 182 7.00 -7.37 -4.54
C LEU A 182 8.08 -7.15 -3.46
N THR A 183 9.24 -7.78 -3.61
CA THR A 183 10.40 -7.54 -2.75
C THR A 183 11.13 -6.27 -3.18
N VAL A 184 11.45 -5.40 -2.23
CA VAL A 184 12.29 -4.22 -2.46
C VAL A 184 13.71 -4.57 -2.03
N PRO A 185 14.68 -4.62 -2.95
CA PRO A 185 16.06 -4.90 -2.58
C PRO A 185 16.59 -3.77 -1.70
N PRO A 186 17.43 -4.09 -0.69
CA PRO A 186 18.07 -3.06 0.11
C PRO A 186 18.91 -2.15 -0.80
N PRO A 187 19.07 -0.86 -0.44
CA PRO A 187 19.96 0.03 -1.17
C PRO A 187 21.35 -0.63 -1.31
N PRO A 188 22.03 -0.47 -2.46
CA PRO A 188 23.40 -0.93 -2.59
C PRO A 188 24.20 -0.36 -1.43
N LEU A 189 24.89 -1.22 -0.68
CA LEU A 189 25.82 -0.77 0.34
C LEU A 189 26.86 0.08 -0.39
N LEU A 190 26.89 1.38 -0.10
CA LEU A 190 28.06 2.19 -0.44
C LEU A 190 29.19 1.58 0.38
N GLU A 191 30.12 0.92 -0.31
CA GLU A 191 31.37 0.48 0.30
C GLU A 191 32.02 1.73 0.90
N HIS A 192 31.94 1.84 2.22
CA HIS A 192 32.64 2.88 2.94
C HIS A 192 34.09 2.44 2.92
N ASP A 193 34.87 3.00 1.99
CA ASP A 193 36.32 2.88 2.00
C ASP A 193 36.78 3.25 3.41
N SER A 194 37.28 2.24 4.10
CA SER A 194 37.67 2.31 5.50
C SER A 194 39.06 2.94 5.52
N GLU A 195 39.17 4.22 5.84
CA GLU A 195 40.45 4.77 6.28
C GLU A 195 40.67 4.38 7.74
N ASP A 196 41.57 3.41 7.93
CA ASP A 196 42.04 2.92 9.21
C ASP A 196 42.63 4.03 10.10
N GLY A 197 42.13 4.12 11.33
CA GLY A 197 42.67 4.99 12.38
C GLY A 197 42.39 4.41 13.77
N SER A 198 43.32 3.61 14.28
CA SER A 198 43.25 2.98 15.60
C SER A 198 43.42 3.99 16.76
N SER A 199 42.61 3.88 17.82
CA SER A 199 43.09 3.88 19.22
C SER A 199 41.99 3.62 20.29
N SER A 200 42.12 2.47 20.95
CA SER A 200 41.98 2.20 22.41
C SER A 200 40.95 2.94 23.30
N GLY A 201 40.18 2.13 24.07
CA GLY A 201 40.09 2.33 25.53
C GLY A 201 38.72 2.10 26.21
N GLY A 202 38.67 1.14 27.14
CA GLY A 202 38.02 1.34 28.46
C GLY A 202 36.62 0.76 28.72
N SER A 203 36.57 -0.18 29.67
CA SER A 203 35.44 -0.88 30.31
C SER A 203 34.38 0.00 31.00
N THR A 204 33.13 -0.48 31.18
CA THR A 204 32.47 -0.73 32.50
C THR A 204 31.00 -1.22 32.43
N ILE A 205 30.57 -1.86 33.52
CA ILE A 205 29.32 -2.59 33.79
C ILE A 205 28.31 -1.70 34.52
N SER A 206 26.99 -1.84 34.26
CA SER A 206 25.81 -1.55 35.13
C SER A 206 24.57 -1.32 34.25
N GLY A 207 23.33 -1.74 34.50
CA GLY A 207 22.67 -2.29 35.67
C GLY A 207 21.18 -2.48 35.33
N VAL A 208 20.54 -3.46 35.99
CA VAL A 208 19.13 -3.83 35.86
C VAL A 208 18.25 -2.79 36.57
N VAL A 209 17.18 -2.30 35.92
CA VAL A 209 16.02 -1.69 36.62
C VAL A 209 14.70 -2.15 35.98
N LYS A 210 13.96 -2.99 36.73
CA LYS A 210 12.52 -3.20 36.59
C LYS A 210 11.77 -1.96 37.04
N ARG A 211 10.74 -1.52 36.31
CA ARG A 211 9.60 -0.81 36.91
C ARG A 211 8.28 -1.44 36.51
N ARG A 212 7.52 -1.75 37.57
CA ARG A 212 6.15 -2.29 37.60
C ARG A 212 5.15 -1.22 37.18
N GLY A 213 3.99 -1.70 36.72
CA GLY A 213 2.93 -0.92 36.08
C GLY A 213 2.07 -0.04 36.99
N GLY A 214 1.14 0.63 36.31
CA GLY A 214 0.03 1.38 36.88
C GLY A 214 -1.13 1.36 35.87
N LEU A 215 -2.27 0.84 36.33
CA LEU A 215 -3.52 0.66 35.60
C LEU A 215 -4.25 2.01 35.40
N GLY A 216 -4.76 2.25 34.18
CA GLY A 216 -5.70 3.31 33.84
C GLY A 216 -6.95 2.74 33.15
N PRO A 217 -8.10 3.42 33.20
CA PRO A 217 -9.41 2.78 33.26
C PRO A 217 -10.08 2.54 31.90
N GLY A 218 -10.83 1.43 31.82
CA GLY A 218 -12.07 1.33 31.05
C GLY A 218 -11.95 1.16 29.53
N THR A 219 -11.43 0.00 29.08
CA THR A 219 -11.54 -0.40 27.68
C THR A 219 -12.99 -0.69 27.32
N TYR A 220 -13.59 0.15 26.48
CA TYR A 220 -14.71 -0.28 25.64
C TYR A 220 -14.20 -1.46 24.80
N ARG A 221 -14.78 -2.64 25.00
CA ARG A 221 -14.43 -3.85 24.26
C ARG A 221 -15.02 -3.73 22.86
N ALA A 222 -14.28 -3.07 21.97
CA ALA A 222 -14.56 -3.11 20.54
C ALA A 222 -14.64 -4.58 20.11
N ILE A 223 -15.71 -4.92 19.39
CA ILE A 223 -15.87 -6.22 18.76
C ILE A 223 -14.61 -6.46 17.92
N ARG A 224 -13.92 -7.59 18.11
CA ARG A 224 -12.84 -8.03 17.22
C ARG A 224 -13.47 -8.27 15.85
N VAL A 225 -13.48 -7.25 15.00
CA VAL A 225 -13.62 -7.44 13.56
C VAL A 225 -12.28 -8.01 13.14
N SER A 226 -12.24 -9.32 12.86
CA SER A 226 -11.02 -10.04 12.51
C SER A 226 -10.33 -9.32 11.33
N PRO A 227 -9.20 -8.63 11.56
CA PRO A 227 -8.43 -8.07 10.49
C PRO A 227 -7.43 -9.17 10.15
N TYR A 228 -7.83 -10.17 9.34
CA TYR A 228 -7.05 -11.36 8.97
C TYR A 228 -5.57 -11.18 9.31
N SER A 229 -5.21 -11.61 10.52
CA SER A 229 -3.86 -11.47 11.00
C SER A 229 -3.04 -12.47 10.20
N ASP A 230 -2.11 -11.98 9.39
CA ASP A 230 -1.03 -12.76 8.75
C ASP A 230 -0.25 -13.67 9.72
N GLU A 231 -0.58 -13.66 11.02
CA GLU A 231 0.01 -14.45 12.08
C GLU A 231 -0.50 -15.90 12.11
N GLU A 232 -1.74 -16.21 11.71
CA GLU A 232 -2.30 -17.56 11.94
C GLU A 232 -2.01 -18.58 10.82
N ASP A 233 -1.81 -18.16 9.56
CA ASP A 233 -1.75 -19.11 8.44
C ASP A 233 -0.36 -19.75 8.16
N GLU A 234 0.74 -19.18 8.66
CA GLU A 234 2.08 -19.75 8.39
C GLU A 234 2.54 -20.78 9.43
N ASP A 235 2.08 -20.65 10.67
CA ASP A 235 2.45 -21.59 11.75
C ASP A 235 1.81 -22.98 11.53
N GLU A 236 0.64 -23.05 10.87
CA GLU A 236 0.03 -24.34 10.49
C GLU A 236 0.82 -25.05 9.37
N TYR A 237 1.55 -24.30 8.54
CA TYR A 237 2.37 -24.87 7.47
C TYR A 237 3.73 -25.39 7.96
N LEU A 238 4.33 -24.70 8.94
CA LEU A 238 5.61 -25.10 9.53
C LEU A 238 5.47 -26.24 10.56
N SER A 239 4.28 -26.43 11.14
CA SER A 239 4.00 -27.50 12.11
C SER A 239 3.66 -28.85 11.46
N ARG A 240 3.55 -28.93 10.12
CA ARG A 240 3.30 -30.16 9.35
C ARG A 240 4.55 -30.77 8.70
N ARG A 241 5.75 -30.43 9.17
CA ARG A 241 7.02 -31.07 8.77
C ARG A 241 7.64 -31.88 9.90
#